data_AF-A0A521ZYA5-F1
#
_entry.id   AF-A0A521ZYA5-F1
#
_cell.length_a   1.000
_cell.length_b   1.000
_cell.length_c   1.000
_cell.angle_alpha   90.00
_cell.angle_beta   90.00
_cell.angle_gamma   90.00
#
_symmetry.space_group_name_H-M   'P 1'
#
loop_
_entity.id
_entity.type
_entity.pdbx_description
1 polymer ?
#
loop_
_entity_poly.entity_id
_entity_poly.type
_entity_poly.pdbx_seq_one_letter_code
_entity_poly.pdbx_strand_id
1 'polypeptide(L)'
;MIKRLTLAALSVLTLATAPLPALAQDASTPVLQTRDSYLIVTRQDARKCAYPMCGGYFVKSVNQALTRCADGSQQKECHAVQLNARALGWTPEQQAAFDAQFAQGKALVRGVLEPAPAGLYTADQLTISEAWQAQGPRSPLGTFYGVKSTGIVCITAPCPSLAATKLNVIAPVANPDLDLSLSGASDKQIQAAYEALGSTGILTAGAIVPVKYPALAGNKPRLGSKLIASQFYLPAQP
;
A
#
# COMPACT_ATOMS: atom_id res chain seq x y z
N MET A 1 85.30 32.57 -16.79
CA MET A 1 86.07 31.32 -16.69
C MET A 1 85.14 30.15 -17.07
N ILE A 2 85.50 29.38 -18.12
CA ILE A 2 85.28 27.90 -18.30
C ILE A 2 83.80 27.44 -18.29
N LYS A 3 83.17 26.72 -19.25
CA LYS A 3 83.51 25.75 -20.33
C LYS A 3 82.22 25.56 -21.20
N ARG A 4 82.28 25.36 -22.53
CA ARG A 4 82.13 24.08 -23.29
C ARG A 4 80.85 23.27 -22.97
N LEU A 5 80.10 22.59 -23.85
CA LEU A 5 80.12 22.23 -25.27
C LEU A 5 78.81 21.43 -25.57
N THR A 6 78.23 21.59 -26.77
CA THR A 6 77.65 20.56 -27.70
C THR A 6 76.46 19.60 -27.40
N LEU A 7 75.65 19.46 -28.48
CA LEU A 7 74.94 18.29 -29.06
C LEU A 7 73.79 17.64 -28.24
N ALA A 8 72.53 17.52 -28.69
CA ALA A 8 71.91 16.94 -29.90
C ALA A 8 71.17 15.63 -29.55
N ALA A 9 69.88 15.50 -29.91
CA ALA A 9 69.27 14.33 -30.56
C ALA A 9 67.73 14.45 -30.60
N LEU A 10 67.17 14.15 -31.79
CA LEU A 10 65.75 14.05 -32.09
C LEU A 10 65.09 12.87 -31.37
N SER A 11 63.79 12.99 -31.09
CA SER A 11 62.88 11.83 -30.97
C SER A 11 61.48 12.25 -31.40
N VAL A 12 61.08 11.80 -32.59
CA VAL A 12 59.72 11.92 -33.14
C VAL A 12 58.90 10.77 -32.56
N LEU A 13 57.88 11.07 -31.76
CA LEU A 13 56.94 10.09 -31.23
C LEU A 13 55.71 10.04 -32.14
N THR A 14 55.58 8.96 -32.93
CA THR A 14 54.38 8.64 -33.70
C THR A 14 53.33 8.01 -32.79
N LEU A 15 52.23 8.72 -32.50
CA LEU A 15 51.06 8.15 -31.82
C LEU A 15 50.20 7.37 -32.81
N ALA A 16 50.17 6.04 -32.66
CA ALA A 16 49.20 5.18 -33.31
C ALA A 16 47.84 5.30 -32.60
N THR A 17 46.83 5.78 -33.31
CA THR A 17 45.44 5.84 -32.87
C THR A 17 44.76 4.49 -33.12
N ALA A 18 44.56 3.71 -32.07
CA ALA A 18 43.70 2.52 -32.12
C ALA A 18 42.21 2.93 -31.94
N PRO A 19 41.27 2.41 -32.74
CA PRO A 19 39.85 2.65 -32.54
C PRO A 19 39.34 1.83 -31.34
N LEU A 20 38.73 2.51 -30.38
CA LEU A 20 38.02 1.89 -29.26
C LEU A 20 36.73 1.22 -29.78
N PRO A 21 36.44 -0.04 -29.42
CA PRO A 21 35.14 -0.64 -29.71
C PRO A 21 34.08 0.05 -28.85
N ALA A 22 33.07 0.65 -29.51
CA ALA A 22 31.89 1.17 -28.85
C ALA A 22 31.09 0.00 -28.27
N LEU A 23 31.15 -0.18 -26.96
CA LEU A 23 30.21 -1.04 -26.24
C LEU A 23 28.83 -0.39 -26.33
N ALA A 24 27.94 -1.00 -27.11
CA ALA A 24 26.52 -0.70 -27.07
C ALA A 24 26.01 -0.98 -25.65
N GLN A 25 25.67 0.09 -24.92
CA GLN A 25 24.95 -0.04 -23.67
C GLN A 25 23.51 -0.40 -24.03
N ASP A 26 23.06 -1.59 -23.61
CA ASP A 26 21.64 -1.93 -23.56
C ASP A 26 20.94 -0.86 -22.73
N ALA A 27 20.25 0.06 -23.42
CA ALA A 27 19.36 1.03 -22.80
C ALA A 27 18.14 0.28 -22.28
N SER A 28 18.30 -0.39 -21.15
CA SER A 28 17.16 -0.85 -20.36
C SER A 28 16.46 0.41 -19.86
N THR A 29 15.31 0.73 -20.46
CA THR A 29 14.44 1.80 -19.97
C THR A 29 14.22 1.58 -18.47
N PRO A 30 14.55 2.55 -17.61
CA PRO A 30 14.28 2.42 -16.18
C PRO A 30 12.76 2.34 -16.01
N VAL A 31 12.25 1.14 -15.74
CA VAL A 31 10.87 0.97 -15.31
C VAL A 31 10.78 1.64 -13.95
N LEU A 32 10.03 2.74 -13.88
CA LEU A 32 9.65 3.35 -12.62
C LEU A 32 8.87 2.30 -11.83
N GLN A 33 9.55 1.57 -10.95
CA GLN A 33 8.89 0.63 -10.04
C GLN A 33 8.02 1.44 -9.10
N THR A 34 6.74 1.51 -9.41
CA THR A 34 5.71 2.01 -8.53
C THR A 34 5.67 1.12 -7.29
N ARG A 35 5.54 1.75 -6.12
CA ARG A 35 5.66 1.04 -4.85
C ARG A 35 4.35 0.36 -4.51
N ASP A 36 4.44 -0.94 -4.27
CA ASP A 36 3.37 -1.74 -3.67
C ASP A 36 2.82 -1.03 -2.42
N SER A 37 1.52 -0.75 -2.41
CA SER A 37 0.85 0.08 -1.41
C SER A 37 -0.58 -0.38 -1.19
N TYR A 38 -1.11 -0.12 0.01
CA TYR A 38 -2.54 -0.23 0.28
C TYR A 38 -3.28 1.00 -0.24
N LEU A 39 -4.29 0.79 -1.08
CA LEU A 39 -5.03 1.83 -1.79
C LEU A 39 -6.54 1.69 -1.54
N ILE A 40 -7.23 2.83 -1.55
CA ILE A 40 -8.69 2.92 -1.53
C ILE A 40 -9.18 3.75 -2.71
N VAL A 41 -10.38 3.48 -3.20
CA VAL A 41 -11.07 4.37 -4.14
C VAL A 41 -11.54 5.62 -3.42
N THR A 42 -11.24 6.79 -3.99
CA THR A 42 -11.77 8.08 -3.52
C THR A 42 -13.04 8.45 -4.28
N ARG A 43 -13.11 8.16 -5.58
CA ARG A 43 -14.26 8.42 -6.45
C ARG A 43 -14.14 7.64 -7.76
N GLN A 44 -15.28 7.42 -8.41
CA GLN A 44 -15.32 6.92 -9.78
C GLN A 44 -15.00 8.02 -10.79
N ASP A 45 -14.44 7.64 -11.93
CA ASP A 45 -14.28 8.56 -13.05
C ASP A 45 -15.54 8.57 -13.93
N ALA A 46 -16.44 9.49 -13.63
CA ALA A 46 -17.71 9.67 -14.36
C ALA A 46 -17.61 10.60 -15.58
N ARG A 47 -16.39 10.95 -16.03
CA ARG A 47 -16.21 11.78 -17.23
C ARG A 47 -16.74 11.04 -18.47
N LYS A 48 -17.39 11.78 -19.38
CA LYS A 48 -17.95 11.25 -20.63
C LYS A 48 -16.97 11.46 -21.78
N CYS A 49 -16.07 10.50 -21.99
CA CYS A 49 -15.09 10.50 -23.07
C CYS A 49 -14.79 9.06 -23.52
N ALA A 50 -14.00 8.89 -24.58
CA ALA A 50 -13.67 7.58 -25.10
C ALA A 50 -12.74 6.81 -24.14
N TYR A 51 -13.08 5.55 -23.85
CA TYR A 51 -12.17 4.63 -23.17
C TYR A 51 -10.86 4.49 -23.96
N PRO A 52 -9.67 4.49 -23.33
CA PRO A 52 -9.41 4.48 -21.88
C PRO A 52 -9.14 5.87 -21.26
N MET A 53 -9.43 6.97 -21.96
CA MET A 53 -9.13 8.32 -21.44
C MET A 53 -9.95 8.70 -20.20
N CYS A 54 -11.07 8.01 -19.98
CA CYS A 54 -11.87 8.08 -18.77
C CYS A 54 -12.61 6.76 -18.50
N GLY A 55 -13.20 6.69 -17.31
CA GLY A 55 -13.75 5.46 -16.73
C GLY A 55 -12.84 4.92 -15.63
N GLY A 56 -13.22 3.82 -15.00
CA GLY A 56 -12.53 3.30 -13.83
C GLY A 56 -12.71 4.21 -12.61
N TYR A 57 -11.64 4.46 -11.87
CA TYR A 57 -11.71 5.16 -10.59
C TYR A 57 -10.41 5.90 -10.25
N PHE A 58 -10.52 6.80 -9.28
CA PHE A 58 -9.38 7.46 -8.67
C PHE A 58 -9.05 6.76 -7.35
N VAL A 59 -7.78 6.43 -7.16
CA VAL A 59 -7.28 5.76 -5.96
C VAL A 59 -6.30 6.61 -5.19
N LYS A 60 -6.22 6.34 -3.89
CA LYS A 60 -5.27 6.99 -2.98
C LYS A 60 -4.59 5.98 -2.07
N SER A 61 -3.28 6.12 -1.88
CA SER A 61 -2.53 5.39 -0.86
C SER A 61 -2.99 5.78 0.54
N VAL A 62 -3.46 4.81 1.34
CA VAL A 62 -3.90 5.08 2.72
C VAL A 62 -2.74 5.60 3.58
N ASN A 63 -3.05 6.43 4.58
CA ASN A 63 -2.08 7.08 5.48
C ASN A 63 -1.01 7.95 4.81
N GLN A 64 -1.10 8.20 3.51
CA GLN A 64 -0.18 9.05 2.76
C GLN A 64 -0.86 10.34 2.30
N ALA A 65 -0.07 11.42 2.22
CA ALA A 65 -0.53 12.68 1.66
C ALA A 65 -0.63 12.63 0.14
N LEU A 66 0.30 11.92 -0.50
CA LEU A 66 0.40 11.73 -1.94
C LEU A 66 0.47 10.23 -2.28
N THR A 67 0.02 9.92 -3.48
CA THR A 67 -0.01 8.60 -4.10
C THR A 67 0.92 8.64 -5.31
N ARG A 68 1.75 7.61 -5.45
CA ARG A 68 2.60 7.47 -6.62
C ARG A 68 1.80 6.86 -7.76
N CYS A 69 1.65 7.59 -8.86
CA CYS A 69 0.90 7.14 -10.03
C CYS A 69 1.75 6.27 -10.96
N ALA A 70 1.12 5.67 -11.97
CA ALA A 70 1.76 4.76 -12.92
C ALA A 70 2.92 5.41 -13.70
N ASP A 71 2.84 6.71 -13.96
CA ASP A 71 3.88 7.53 -14.59
C ASP A 71 5.02 7.93 -13.61
N GLY A 72 4.95 7.49 -12.36
CA GLY A 72 5.90 7.83 -11.29
C GLY A 72 5.66 9.19 -10.62
N SER A 73 4.71 9.99 -11.10
CA SER A 73 4.33 11.26 -10.47
C SER A 73 3.71 11.05 -9.09
N GLN A 74 3.71 12.08 -8.25
CA GLN A 74 3.14 12.06 -6.91
C GLN A 74 1.93 12.99 -6.88
N GLN A 75 0.73 12.44 -6.76
CA GLN A 75 -0.53 13.18 -6.80
C GLN A 75 -1.41 12.87 -5.59
N LYS A 76 -2.44 13.68 -5.32
CA LYS A 76 -3.37 13.40 -4.20
C LYS A 76 -4.15 12.11 -4.41
N GLU A 77 -4.49 11.83 -5.66
CA GLU A 77 -5.14 10.62 -6.16
C GLU A 77 -4.61 10.33 -7.56
N CYS A 78 -4.59 9.05 -7.93
CA CYS A 78 -4.15 8.59 -9.24
C CYS A 78 -5.31 7.93 -9.97
N HIS A 79 -5.37 8.10 -11.29
CA HIS A 79 -6.36 7.45 -12.12
C HIS A 79 -5.98 5.97 -12.32
N ALA A 80 -6.97 5.09 -12.27
CA ALA A 80 -6.83 3.68 -12.61
C ALA A 80 -8.05 3.29 -13.44
N VAL A 81 -7.80 3.01 -14.72
CA VAL A 81 -8.84 2.68 -15.70
C VAL A 81 -9.26 1.21 -15.55
N GLN A 82 -8.32 0.36 -15.14
CA GLN A 82 -8.50 -1.09 -15.08
C GLN A 82 -8.08 -1.62 -13.70
N LEU A 83 -8.83 -2.61 -13.18
CA LEU A 83 -8.38 -3.47 -12.10
C LEU A 83 -7.86 -4.77 -12.69
N ASN A 84 -6.63 -5.14 -12.33
CA ASN A 84 -6.08 -6.45 -12.65
C ASN A 84 -5.96 -7.27 -11.37
N ALA A 85 -6.91 -8.20 -11.18
CA ALA A 85 -6.98 -9.11 -10.05
C ALA A 85 -6.48 -10.53 -10.38
N ARG A 86 -5.77 -10.74 -11.51
CA ARG A 86 -5.37 -12.08 -11.97
C ARG A 86 -4.55 -12.86 -10.93
N ALA A 87 -3.74 -12.17 -10.13
CA ALA A 87 -2.94 -12.78 -9.07
C ALA A 87 -3.79 -13.43 -7.96
N LEU A 88 -5.07 -13.07 -7.85
CA LEU A 88 -6.02 -13.61 -6.87
C LEU A 88 -6.74 -14.87 -7.38
N GLY A 89 -6.59 -15.22 -8.67
CA GLY A 89 -7.21 -16.41 -9.26
C GLY A 89 -8.73 -16.35 -9.36
N TRP A 90 -9.32 -15.15 -9.32
CA TRP A 90 -10.77 -14.96 -9.39
C TRP A 90 -11.33 -15.19 -10.79
N THR A 91 -12.58 -15.67 -10.85
CA THR A 91 -13.34 -15.69 -12.10
C THR A 91 -13.74 -14.27 -12.51
N PRO A 92 -14.11 -14.04 -13.79
CA PRO A 92 -14.61 -12.73 -14.24
C PRO A 92 -15.81 -12.22 -13.42
N GLU A 93 -16.70 -13.11 -12.99
CA GLU A 93 -17.88 -12.77 -12.18
C GLU A 93 -17.48 -12.30 -10.78
N GLN A 94 -16.53 -13.00 -10.15
CA GLN A 94 -15.99 -12.63 -8.84
C GLN A 94 -15.26 -11.27 -8.90
N GLN A 95 -14.47 -11.05 -9.95
CA GLN A 95 -13.84 -9.76 -10.18
C GLN A 95 -14.89 -8.66 -10.34
N ALA A 96 -15.93 -8.87 -11.15
CA ALA A 96 -17.00 -7.88 -11.33
C ALA A 96 -17.76 -7.57 -10.03
N ALA A 97 -18.01 -8.59 -9.20
CA ALA A 97 -18.65 -8.41 -7.89
C ALA A 97 -17.77 -7.58 -6.93
N PHE A 98 -16.47 -7.82 -6.92
CA PHE A 98 -15.52 -7.03 -6.14
C PHE A 98 -15.41 -5.60 -6.67
N ASP A 99 -15.29 -5.43 -7.99
CA ASP A 99 -15.18 -4.13 -8.66
C ASP A 99 -16.36 -3.22 -8.30
N ALA A 100 -17.58 -3.76 -8.24
CA ALA A 100 -18.76 -3.02 -7.81
C ALA A 100 -18.66 -2.48 -6.38
N GLN A 101 -18.05 -3.25 -5.46
CA GLN A 101 -17.82 -2.81 -4.07
C GLN A 101 -16.66 -1.81 -3.99
N PHE A 102 -15.57 -2.08 -4.71
CA PHE A 102 -14.40 -1.22 -4.73
C PHE A 102 -14.72 0.15 -5.29
N ALA A 103 -15.47 0.22 -6.39
CA ALA A 103 -15.95 1.47 -6.99
C ALA A 103 -16.86 2.29 -6.05
N GLN A 104 -17.48 1.66 -5.05
CA GLN A 104 -18.28 2.34 -4.01
C GLN A 104 -17.46 2.74 -2.77
N GLY A 105 -16.13 2.54 -2.78
CA GLY A 105 -15.27 2.79 -1.62
C GLY A 105 -15.45 1.77 -0.49
N LYS A 106 -16.06 0.60 -0.77
CA LYS A 106 -16.32 -0.47 0.19
C LYS A 106 -15.24 -1.57 0.17
N ALA A 107 -14.08 -1.28 -0.40
CA ALA A 107 -12.95 -2.18 -0.38
C ALA A 107 -11.62 -1.41 -0.32
N LEU A 108 -10.59 -2.14 0.10
CA LEU A 108 -9.21 -1.70 0.18
C LEU A 108 -8.36 -2.78 -0.51
N VAL A 109 -7.41 -2.37 -1.34
CA VAL A 109 -6.56 -3.30 -2.08
C VAL A 109 -5.10 -3.03 -1.77
N ARG A 110 -4.26 -4.05 -1.91
CA ARG A 110 -2.81 -3.89 -1.96
C ARG A 110 -2.35 -4.15 -3.38
N GLY A 111 -1.54 -3.25 -3.91
CA GLY A 111 -1.05 -3.41 -5.27
C GLY A 111 -0.23 -2.25 -5.77
N VAL A 112 -0.06 -2.26 -7.09
CA VAL A 112 0.83 -1.39 -7.84
C VAL A 112 0.05 -0.73 -8.98
N LEU A 113 0.23 0.58 -9.15
CA LEU A 113 -0.25 1.29 -10.34
C LEU A 113 0.81 1.23 -11.43
N GLU A 114 0.47 0.74 -12.61
CA GLU A 114 1.43 0.59 -13.69
C GLU A 114 0.78 0.89 -15.06
N PRO A 115 1.56 1.37 -16.04
CA PRO A 115 1.05 1.52 -17.39
C PRO A 115 0.79 0.14 -17.98
N ALA A 116 -0.40 -0.08 -18.54
CA ALA A 116 -0.78 -1.34 -19.18
C ALA A 116 -1.50 -1.08 -20.53
N PRO A 117 -1.42 -2.04 -21.48
CA PRO A 117 -2.17 -1.94 -22.73
C PRO A 117 -3.68 -1.90 -22.51
N ALA A 118 -4.35 -1.03 -23.26
CA ALA A 118 -5.79 -0.80 -23.27
C ALA A 118 -6.26 -0.65 -24.72
N GLY A 119 -6.30 -1.77 -25.44
CA GLY A 119 -6.52 -1.77 -26.88
C GLY A 119 -5.33 -1.18 -27.63
N LEU A 120 -5.55 -0.12 -28.41
CA LEU A 120 -4.50 0.61 -29.14
C LEU A 120 -3.79 1.68 -28.29
N TYR A 121 -4.19 1.85 -27.03
CA TYR A 121 -3.67 2.86 -26.12
C TYR A 121 -2.99 2.22 -24.91
N THR A 122 -2.25 3.02 -24.15
CA THR A 122 -1.75 2.67 -22.82
C THR A 122 -2.60 3.39 -21.78
N ALA A 123 -2.95 2.71 -20.70
CA ALA A 123 -3.73 3.26 -19.61
C ALA A 123 -3.13 2.87 -18.25
N ASP A 124 -3.47 3.64 -17.22
CA ASP A 124 -3.10 3.32 -15.86
C ASP A 124 -3.94 2.13 -15.36
N GLN A 125 -3.28 1.04 -15.01
CA GLN A 125 -3.88 -0.17 -14.45
C GLN A 125 -3.46 -0.32 -13.00
N LEU A 126 -4.40 -0.72 -12.15
CA LEU A 126 -4.13 -1.14 -10.78
C LEU A 126 -4.03 -2.67 -10.72
N THR A 127 -2.81 -3.18 -10.62
CA THR A 127 -2.55 -4.62 -10.46
C THR A 127 -2.48 -4.94 -8.97
N ILE A 128 -3.38 -5.80 -8.50
CA ILE A 128 -3.54 -6.09 -7.06
C ILE A 128 -3.02 -7.48 -6.68
N SER A 129 -2.43 -7.54 -5.49
CA SER A 129 -1.92 -8.76 -4.84
C SER A 129 -2.75 -9.15 -3.62
N GLU A 130 -3.48 -8.21 -3.03
CA GLU A 130 -4.45 -8.46 -1.96
C GLU A 130 -5.71 -7.62 -2.16
N ALA A 131 -6.84 -8.16 -1.73
CA ALA A 131 -8.12 -7.48 -1.75
C ALA A 131 -8.85 -7.69 -0.42
N TRP A 132 -9.43 -6.60 0.10
CA TRP A 132 -10.04 -6.56 1.42
C TRP A 132 -11.40 -5.88 1.33
N GLN A 133 -12.45 -6.54 1.82
CA GLN A 133 -13.83 -6.07 1.75
C GLN A 133 -14.29 -5.49 3.08
N ALA A 134 -14.87 -4.29 3.03
CA ALA A 134 -15.45 -3.62 4.19
C ALA A 134 -16.62 -4.44 4.75
N GLN A 135 -16.73 -4.46 6.08
CA GLN A 135 -17.77 -5.26 6.76
C GLN A 135 -18.88 -4.39 7.35
N GLY A 136 -18.57 -3.17 7.80
CA GLY A 136 -19.56 -2.22 8.30
C GLY A 136 -20.17 -1.34 7.20
N PRO A 137 -21.33 -0.72 7.43
CA PRO A 137 -21.93 0.25 6.51
C PRO A 137 -21.28 1.64 6.58
N ARG A 138 -20.43 1.90 7.57
CA ARG A 138 -19.83 3.22 7.80
C ARG A 138 -18.59 3.47 6.93
N SER A 139 -18.38 4.71 6.54
CA SER A 139 -17.15 5.10 5.84
C SER A 139 -15.94 5.02 6.76
N PRO A 140 -14.75 4.65 6.23
CA PRO A 140 -13.53 4.61 7.03
C PRO A 140 -13.10 6.01 7.45
N LEU A 141 -12.79 6.16 8.74
CA LEU A 141 -12.29 7.39 9.36
C LEU A 141 -11.00 7.10 10.14
N GLY A 142 -10.07 8.05 10.08
CA GLY A 142 -8.82 7.99 10.83
C GLY A 142 -7.69 7.28 10.08
N THR A 143 -6.84 6.61 10.83
CA THR A 143 -5.64 5.94 10.33
C THR A 143 -5.95 4.49 9.99
N PHE A 144 -5.36 3.99 8.92
CA PHE A 144 -5.45 2.60 8.53
C PHE A 144 -4.38 1.73 9.19
N TYR A 145 -4.78 0.60 9.76
CA TYR A 145 -3.88 -0.36 10.39
C TYR A 145 -4.15 -1.77 9.89
N GLY A 146 -3.08 -2.55 9.71
CA GLY A 146 -3.16 -4.01 9.71
C GLY A 146 -3.10 -4.50 11.15
N VAL A 147 -4.02 -5.39 11.53
CA VAL A 147 -4.14 -5.89 12.91
C VAL A 147 -4.08 -7.42 12.90
N LYS A 148 -3.19 -7.97 13.73
CA LYS A 148 -3.01 -9.43 13.91
C LYS A 148 -2.87 -9.77 15.39
N SER A 149 -3.19 -11.00 15.74
CA SER A 149 -2.86 -11.52 17.07
C SER A 149 -1.35 -11.73 17.20
N THR A 150 -0.82 -11.45 18.39
CA THR A 150 0.56 -11.79 18.77
C THR A 150 0.67 -13.20 19.34
N GLY A 151 -0.46 -13.88 19.59
CA GLY A 151 -0.52 -15.15 20.32
C GLY A 151 -0.34 -15.02 21.84
N ILE A 152 -0.12 -13.82 22.36
CA ILE A 152 0.05 -13.58 23.80
C ILE A 152 -1.31 -13.58 24.49
N VAL A 153 -1.44 -14.39 25.54
CA VAL A 153 -2.63 -14.44 26.41
C VAL A 153 -2.21 -14.06 27.83
N CYS A 154 -2.78 -12.99 28.37
CA CYS A 154 -2.46 -12.49 29.70
C CYS A 154 -3.63 -12.69 30.65
N ILE A 155 -3.32 -12.96 31.92
CA ILE A 155 -4.32 -13.01 33.00
C ILE A 155 -4.80 -11.59 33.37
N THR A 156 -3.95 -10.57 33.15
CA THR A 156 -4.24 -9.20 33.55
C THR A 156 -3.87 -8.20 32.44
N ALA A 157 -4.64 -7.12 32.29
CA ALA A 157 -4.43 -6.05 31.31
C ALA A 157 -3.32 -5.04 31.71
N PRO A 158 -2.80 -4.18 30.82
CA PRO A 158 -2.91 -4.26 29.36
C PRO A 158 -2.19 -5.51 28.85
N CYS A 159 -2.84 -6.25 27.95
CA CYS A 159 -2.24 -7.41 27.31
C CYS A 159 -1.82 -7.05 25.89
N PRO A 160 -0.57 -7.23 25.48
CA PRO A 160 -0.15 -6.99 24.11
C PRO A 160 -0.57 -8.16 23.19
N SER A 161 -1.83 -8.58 23.24
CA SER A 161 -2.38 -9.71 22.49
C SER A 161 -2.60 -9.41 21.01
N LEU A 162 -2.58 -8.13 20.63
CA LEU A 162 -2.72 -7.65 19.27
C LEU A 162 -1.51 -6.80 18.88
N ALA A 163 -1.16 -6.88 17.60
CA ALA A 163 -0.18 -6.03 16.93
C ALA A 163 -0.90 -5.23 15.83
N ALA A 164 -0.88 -3.91 15.95
CA ALA A 164 -1.42 -2.96 14.99
C ALA A 164 -0.28 -2.22 14.28
N THR A 165 -0.15 -2.46 12.98
CA THR A 165 0.87 -1.83 12.13
C THR A 165 0.22 -0.80 11.23
N LYS A 166 0.71 0.43 11.26
CA LYS A 166 0.19 1.51 10.40
C LYS A 166 0.50 1.17 8.93
N LEU A 167 -0.53 1.14 8.08
CA LEU A 167 -0.35 0.80 6.66
C LEU A 167 0.41 1.91 5.92
N ASN A 168 1.21 1.52 4.91
CA ASN A 168 2.02 2.38 4.04
C ASN A 168 3.03 3.30 4.75
N VAL A 169 3.25 3.16 6.06
CA VAL A 169 4.15 4.03 6.84
C VAL A 169 5.07 3.15 7.67
N ILE A 170 6.35 3.49 7.69
CA ILE A 170 7.30 2.89 8.64
C ILE A 170 7.04 3.52 10.01
N ALA A 171 6.40 2.77 10.89
CA ALA A 171 6.07 3.20 12.25
C ALA A 171 6.25 2.03 13.24
N PRO A 172 6.50 2.31 14.53
CA PRO A 172 6.48 1.27 15.55
C PRO A 172 5.13 0.56 15.58
N VAL A 173 5.16 -0.75 15.84
CA VAL A 173 3.96 -1.55 16.08
C VAL A 173 3.33 -1.09 17.39
N ALA A 174 2.02 -0.86 17.37
CA ALA A 174 1.24 -0.60 18.58
C ALA A 174 0.57 -1.90 19.06
N ASN A 175 0.33 -2.02 20.35
CA ASN A 175 -0.38 -3.17 20.94
C ASN A 175 -1.68 -2.75 21.64
N PRO A 176 -2.67 -2.23 20.89
CA PRO A 176 -3.94 -1.79 21.47
C PRO A 176 -4.92 -2.96 21.64
N ASP A 177 -5.86 -2.81 22.57
CA ASP A 177 -7.13 -3.56 22.51
C ASP A 177 -7.92 -3.17 21.25
N LEU A 178 -8.82 -4.02 20.78
CA LEU A 178 -9.63 -3.74 19.59
C LEU A 178 -11.10 -3.54 19.92
N ASP A 179 -11.69 -2.48 19.40
CA ASP A 179 -13.11 -2.17 19.50
C ASP A 179 -13.68 -1.89 18.10
N LEU A 180 -14.54 -2.80 17.63
CA LEU A 180 -15.19 -2.74 16.32
C LEU A 180 -16.63 -2.21 16.41
N SER A 181 -17.13 -1.86 17.59
CA SER A 181 -18.53 -1.48 17.79
C SER A 181 -18.94 -0.24 16.99
N LEU A 182 -18.01 0.70 16.78
CA LEU A 182 -18.24 1.89 15.97
C LEU A 182 -18.26 1.62 14.46
N SER A 183 -18.05 0.40 13.98
CA SER A 183 -18.18 0.07 12.56
C SER A 183 -19.64 -0.04 12.09
N GLY A 184 -20.55 -0.34 13.00
CA GLY A 184 -21.95 -0.67 12.66
C GLY A 184 -22.11 -2.02 11.96
N ALA A 185 -21.08 -2.87 11.94
CA ALA A 185 -21.18 -4.24 11.44
C ALA A 185 -22.03 -5.11 12.37
N SER A 186 -22.60 -6.18 11.84
CA SER A 186 -23.34 -7.17 12.63
C SER A 186 -22.42 -7.98 13.55
N ASP A 187 -22.97 -8.56 14.61
CA ASP A 187 -22.22 -9.43 15.54
C ASP A 187 -21.52 -10.58 14.82
N LYS A 188 -22.15 -11.15 13.79
CA LYS A 188 -21.55 -12.19 12.95
C LYS A 188 -20.28 -11.72 12.23
N GLN A 189 -20.30 -10.50 11.70
CA GLN A 189 -19.14 -9.92 11.02
C GLN A 189 -18.03 -9.53 12.01
N ILE A 190 -18.40 -9.03 13.18
CA ILE A 190 -17.46 -8.72 14.27
C ILE A 190 -16.78 -10.02 14.74
N GLN A 191 -17.55 -11.08 14.93
CA GLN A 191 -17.01 -12.39 15.30
C GLN A 191 -16.04 -12.93 14.24
N ALA A 192 -16.40 -12.85 12.95
CA ALA A 192 -15.50 -13.23 11.85
C ALA A 192 -14.19 -12.42 11.85
N ALA A 193 -14.23 -11.15 12.26
CA ALA A 193 -13.01 -10.36 12.42
C ALA A 193 -12.12 -10.86 13.56
N TYR A 194 -12.69 -11.19 14.72
CA TYR A 194 -11.91 -11.73 15.83
C TYR A 194 -11.29 -13.10 15.50
N GLU A 195 -11.98 -13.94 14.72
CA GLU A 195 -11.43 -15.20 14.20
C GLU A 195 -10.28 -14.95 13.21
N ALA A 196 -10.44 -13.97 12.30
CA ALA A 196 -9.42 -13.61 11.33
C ALA A 196 -8.14 -13.05 11.98
N LEU A 197 -8.21 -12.44 13.16
CA LEU A 197 -7.02 -11.95 13.89
C LEU A 197 -5.98 -13.05 14.16
N GLY A 198 -6.43 -14.29 14.37
CA GLY A 198 -5.55 -15.44 14.62
C GLY A 198 -4.95 -16.08 13.36
N SER A 199 -5.42 -15.70 12.17
CA SER A 199 -4.99 -16.29 10.90
C SER A 199 -4.46 -15.21 9.94
N THR A 200 -5.32 -14.66 9.08
CA THR A 200 -4.95 -13.69 8.05
C THR A 200 -4.62 -12.31 8.63
N GLY A 201 -5.16 -12.01 9.82
CA GLY A 201 -5.35 -10.65 10.29
C GLY A 201 -6.55 -9.97 9.65
N ILE A 202 -6.78 -8.74 10.07
CA ILE A 202 -7.76 -7.82 9.50
C ILE A 202 -7.09 -6.49 9.16
N LEU A 203 -7.73 -5.69 8.31
CA LEU A 203 -7.41 -4.27 8.19
C LEU A 203 -8.48 -3.44 8.90
N THR A 204 -8.10 -2.27 9.40
CA THR A 204 -9.01 -1.37 10.13
C THR A 204 -8.75 0.07 9.73
N ALA A 205 -9.77 0.92 9.85
CA ALA A 205 -9.66 2.37 9.83
C ALA A 205 -10.19 2.93 11.16
N GLY A 206 -9.34 3.62 11.90
CA GLY A 206 -9.73 4.12 13.22
C GLY A 206 -8.69 4.98 13.92
N ALA A 207 -8.85 5.12 15.23
CA ALA A 207 -7.94 5.84 16.09
C ALA A 207 -7.52 4.98 17.29
N ILE A 208 -6.23 5.02 17.62
CA ILE A 208 -5.72 4.44 18.86
C ILE A 208 -5.83 5.52 19.94
N VAL A 209 -6.59 5.24 21.00
CA VAL A 209 -6.81 6.16 22.12
C VAL A 209 -6.28 5.55 23.42
N PRO A 210 -5.77 6.37 24.37
CA PRO A 210 -5.37 5.88 25.67
C PRO A 210 -6.60 5.46 26.48
N VAL A 211 -6.50 4.35 27.22
CA VAL A 211 -7.55 3.85 28.12
C VAL A 211 -6.98 3.53 29.49
N LYS A 212 -7.80 3.72 30.53
CA LYS A 212 -7.47 3.37 31.91
C LYS A 212 -8.15 2.06 32.27
N TYR A 213 -7.37 1.09 32.73
CA TYR A 213 -7.91 -0.15 33.29
C TYR A 213 -8.04 -0.03 34.81
N PRO A 214 -9.06 -0.70 35.40
CA PRO A 214 -9.18 -0.80 36.85
C PRO A 214 -7.88 -1.27 37.49
N ALA A 215 -7.60 -0.70 38.66
CA ALA A 215 -6.54 -1.17 39.52
C ALA A 215 -6.81 -2.61 39.98
N LEU A 216 -5.78 -3.44 39.98
CA LEU A 216 -5.80 -4.68 40.75
C LEU A 216 -5.63 -4.30 42.23
N ALA A 217 -6.38 -4.94 43.14
CA ALA A 217 -6.48 -4.61 44.56
C ALA A 217 -5.23 -3.90 45.14
N GLY A 218 -5.40 -2.63 45.54
CA GLY A 218 -4.36 -1.80 46.16
C GLY A 218 -3.39 -1.07 45.22
N ASN A 219 -3.51 -1.23 43.90
CA ASN A 219 -2.58 -0.63 42.94
C ASN A 219 -3.11 0.64 42.26
N LYS A 220 -2.25 1.36 41.54
CA LYS A 220 -2.65 2.48 40.66
C LYS A 220 -3.39 1.95 39.42
N PRO A 221 -4.30 2.74 38.82
CA PRO A 221 -4.89 2.42 37.52
C PRO A 221 -3.81 2.19 36.47
N ARG A 222 -3.98 1.15 35.67
CA ARG A 222 -3.03 0.83 34.58
C ARG A 222 -3.45 1.57 33.32
N LEU A 223 -2.47 2.01 32.54
CA LEU A 223 -2.69 2.65 31.26
C LEU A 223 -2.45 1.64 30.14
N GLY A 224 -3.31 1.64 29.14
CA GLY A 224 -3.02 1.02 27.85
C GLY A 224 -3.70 1.79 26.74
N SER A 225 -3.93 1.14 25.62
CA SER A 225 -4.53 1.77 24.46
C SER A 225 -5.60 0.88 23.84
N LYS A 226 -6.53 1.50 23.15
CA LYS A 226 -7.62 0.84 22.43
C LYS A 226 -7.71 1.43 21.03
N LEU A 227 -7.73 0.57 20.02
CA LEU A 227 -8.02 0.92 18.64
C LEU A 227 -9.53 0.87 18.45
N ILE A 228 -10.13 2.05 18.35
CA ILE A 228 -11.55 2.20 18.06
C ILE A 228 -11.69 2.32 16.53
N ALA A 229 -12.25 1.29 15.92
CA ALA A 229 -12.38 1.19 14.47
C ALA A 229 -13.74 1.69 13.99
N SER A 230 -13.72 2.65 13.07
CA SER A 230 -14.90 3.12 12.33
C SER A 230 -15.27 2.20 11.16
N GLN A 231 -14.32 1.37 10.71
CA GLN A 231 -14.49 0.36 9.68
C GLN A 231 -13.41 -0.72 9.84
N PHE A 232 -13.73 -1.94 9.42
CA PHE A 232 -12.77 -3.03 9.29
C PHE A 232 -13.00 -3.83 8.02
N TYR A 233 -11.95 -4.49 7.56
CA TYR A 233 -11.93 -5.21 6.30
C TYR A 233 -11.40 -6.62 6.53
N LEU A 234 -12.09 -7.58 5.92
CA LEU A 234 -11.68 -8.98 5.84
C LEU A 234 -11.14 -9.28 4.45
N PRO A 235 -10.30 -10.31 4.28
CA PRO A 235 -9.88 -10.76 2.94
C PRO A 235 -11.12 -10.97 2.06
N ALA A 236 -11.11 -10.42 0.86
CA ALA A 236 -12.24 -10.49 -0.04
C ALA A 236 -12.43 -11.94 -0.53
N GLN A 237 -13.67 -12.42 -0.43
CA GLN A 237 -14.14 -13.69 -0.99
C GLN A 237 -15.38 -13.41 -1.86
N PRO A 238 -15.18 -12.74 -3.02
CA PRO A 238 -16.28 -12.36 -3.91
C PRO A 238 -16.89 -13.54 -4.68
#